data_AF-A0A7J2R7C2-F1
#
_entry.id   AF-A0A7J2R7C2-F1
#
_cell.length_a   1.000
_cell.length_b   1.000
_cell.length_c   1.000
_cell.angle_alpha   90.00
_cell.angle_beta   90.00
_cell.angle_gamma   90.00
#
_symmetry.space_group_name_H-M   'P 1'
#
loop_
_entity.id
_entity.type
_entity.pdbx_description
1 polymer ?
#
loop_
_entity_poly.entity_id
_entity_poly.type
_entity_poly.pdbx_seq_one_letter_code
_entity_poly.pdbx_strand_id
1 'polypeptide(L)'
;MKKVVCKIHLIVIDPQIDFCYPDGALYVPGAEEDMNRVSEMIKRLDNKLDDIHVTLDSHHLVDIAHPIFWIDSDGNNPNPFTIISVNDVKSGNWSTTNPAFLKRATEYVVKLEENARYPL
;
A
#
# COMPACT_ATOMS: atom_id res chain seq x y z
N MET A 1 -38.48 -28.11 2.56
CA MET A 1 -37.02 -27.98 2.69
C MET A 1 -36.67 -26.49 2.64
N LYS A 2 -36.00 -25.92 3.64
CA LYS A 2 -35.53 -24.52 3.58
C LYS A 2 -34.32 -24.46 2.67
N LYS A 3 -34.42 -23.73 1.54
CA LYS A 3 -33.30 -23.47 0.65
C LYS A 3 -32.34 -22.56 1.40
N VAL A 4 -31.15 -23.07 1.75
CA VAL A 4 -30.09 -22.21 2.28
C VAL A 4 -29.68 -21.28 1.15
N VAL A 5 -29.91 -19.98 1.33
CA VAL A 5 -29.41 -18.96 0.41
C VAL A 5 -27.96 -18.70 0.81
N CYS A 6 -27.02 -19.11 -0.03
CA CYS A 6 -25.62 -18.77 0.14
C CYS A 6 -25.45 -17.30 -0.24
N LYS A 7 -24.87 -16.50 0.65
CA LYS A 7 -24.56 -15.10 0.35
C LYS A 7 -23.16 -15.00 -0.24
N ILE A 8 -23.04 -14.43 -1.44
CA ILE A 8 -21.76 -14.26 -2.14
C ILE A 8 -21.38 -12.79 -2.12
N HIS A 9 -20.27 -12.46 -1.46
CA HIS A 9 -19.72 -11.11 -1.44
C HIS A 9 -18.44 -11.08 -2.28
N LEU A 10 -18.28 -10.03 -3.09
CA LEU A 10 -17.03 -9.74 -3.80
C LEU A 10 -16.22 -8.73 -2.99
N ILE A 11 -14.92 -8.97 -2.83
CA ILE A 11 -13.98 -7.97 -2.32
C ILE A 11 -13.00 -7.64 -3.43
N VAL A 12 -12.92 -6.37 -3.80
CA VAL A 12 -11.94 -5.84 -4.77
C VAL A 12 -10.90 -5.05 -3.97
N ILE A 13 -9.64 -5.46 -4.07
CA ILE A 13 -8.55 -4.87 -3.31
C ILE A 13 -7.87 -3.81 -4.17
N ASP A 14 -7.90 -2.58 -3.67
CA ASP A 14 -7.17 -1.40 -4.16
C ASP A 14 -7.25 -1.18 -5.69
N PRO A 15 -8.47 -1.13 -6.29
CA PRO A 15 -8.66 -0.90 -7.73
C PRO A 15 -8.47 0.58 -8.09
N GLN A 16 -7.35 1.16 -7.68
CA GLN A 16 -7.03 2.58 -7.83
C GLN A 16 -6.18 2.83 -9.08
N ILE A 17 -6.26 4.06 -9.62
CA ILE A 17 -5.50 4.49 -10.80
C ILE A 17 -4.01 4.23 -10.62
N ASP A 18 -3.47 4.51 -9.42
CA ASP A 18 -2.06 4.35 -9.14
C ASP A 18 -1.54 2.92 -9.38
N PHE A 19 -2.39 1.91 -9.17
CA PHE A 19 -2.01 0.49 -9.35
C PHE A 19 -2.52 -0.10 -10.67
N CYS A 20 -3.68 0.35 -11.16
CA CYS A 20 -4.39 -0.31 -12.26
C CYS A 20 -4.32 0.41 -13.61
N TYR A 21 -3.86 1.66 -13.66
CA TYR A 21 -3.74 2.40 -14.91
C TYR A 21 -2.28 2.48 -15.37
N PRO A 22 -1.96 2.32 -16.67
CA PRO A 22 -0.58 2.33 -17.15
C PRO A 22 0.25 3.57 -16.76
N ASP A 23 -0.40 4.72 -16.64
CA ASP A 23 0.22 5.98 -16.21
C ASP A 23 0.13 6.23 -14.68
N GLY A 24 -0.32 5.23 -13.91
CA GLY A 24 -0.41 5.30 -12.45
C GLY A 24 0.96 5.34 -11.77
N ALA A 25 1.02 5.92 -10.57
CA ALA A 25 2.28 6.11 -9.84
C ALA A 25 3.00 4.81 -9.47
N LEU A 26 2.27 3.70 -9.33
CA LEU A 26 2.81 2.37 -9.01
C LEU A 26 2.11 1.28 -9.83
N TYR A 27 2.05 1.46 -11.15
CA TYR A 27 1.32 0.57 -12.04
C TYR A 27 1.78 -0.89 -11.92
N VAL A 28 0.83 -1.80 -11.73
CA VAL A 28 1.03 -3.24 -11.75
C VAL A 28 0.77 -3.76 -13.16
N PRO A 29 1.77 -4.32 -13.87
CA PRO A 29 1.60 -4.76 -15.25
C PRO A 29 0.45 -5.77 -15.40
N GLY A 30 -0.52 -5.44 -16.28
CA GLY A 30 -1.69 -6.28 -16.57
C GLY A 30 -2.91 -5.96 -15.70
N ALA A 31 -2.79 -5.05 -14.74
CA ALA A 31 -3.87 -4.72 -13.82
C ALA A 31 -5.03 -3.99 -14.50
N GLU A 32 -4.77 -3.23 -15.57
CA GLU A 32 -5.84 -2.60 -16.37
C GLU A 32 -6.75 -3.68 -16.98
N GLU A 33 -6.16 -4.74 -17.55
CA GLU A 33 -6.91 -5.87 -18.09
C GLU A 33 -7.57 -6.71 -17.01
N ASP A 34 -6.99 -6.82 -15.81
CA ASP A 34 -7.66 -7.44 -14.66
C ASP A 34 -8.91 -6.66 -14.26
N MET A 35 -8.88 -5.32 -14.29
CA MET A 35 -10.07 -4.52 -14.00
C MET A 35 -11.17 -4.71 -15.06
N ASN A 36 -10.79 -4.91 -16.33
CA ASN A 36 -11.74 -5.31 -17.36
C ASN A 36 -12.37 -6.69 -17.06
N ARG A 37 -11.56 -7.68 -16.68
CA ARG A 37 -12.05 -9.02 -16.27
C ARG A 37 -12.97 -8.97 -15.05
N VAL A 38 -12.65 -8.13 -14.05
CA VAL A 38 -13.49 -7.91 -12.86
C VAL A 38 -14.84 -7.30 -13.26
N SER A 39 -14.83 -6.28 -14.12
CA SER A 39 -16.05 -5.65 -14.65
C SER A 39 -16.94 -6.66 -15.38
N GLU A 40 -16.37 -7.51 -16.23
CA GLU A 40 -17.10 -8.58 -16.92
C GLU A 40 -17.64 -9.65 -15.97
N MET A 41 -16.86 -10.02 -14.95
CA MET A 41 -17.29 -10.96 -13.91
C MET A 41 -18.47 -10.41 -13.11
N ILE A 42 -18.43 -9.14 -12.70
CA ILE A 42 -19.53 -8.48 -11.98
C ILE A 42 -20.80 -8.53 -12.82
N LYS A 43 -20.74 -8.14 -14.09
CA LYS A 43 -21.88 -8.21 -15.01
C LYS A 43 -22.44 -9.64 -15.16
N ARG A 44 -21.57 -10.65 -15.23
CA ARG A 44 -21.96 -12.06 -15.35
C ARG A 44 -22.58 -12.63 -14.06
N LEU A 45 -22.18 -12.10 -12.90
CA LEU A 45 -22.62 -12.56 -11.58
C LEU A 45 -23.62 -11.63 -10.90
N ASP A 46 -24.09 -10.57 -11.56
CA ASP A 46 -24.92 -9.49 -11.00
C ASP A 46 -26.04 -10.01 -10.07
N ASN A 47 -26.92 -10.88 -10.57
CA ASN A 47 -28.03 -11.46 -9.79
C ASN A 47 -27.62 -12.53 -8.74
N LYS A 48 -26.31 -12.78 -8.57
CA LYS A 48 -25.75 -13.77 -7.65
C LYS A 48 -24.87 -13.14 -6.56
N LEU A 49 -24.43 -11.90 -6.75
CA LEU A 49 -23.66 -11.17 -5.75
C LEU A 49 -24.63 -10.48 -4.79
N ASP A 50 -24.44 -10.71 -3.50
CA ASP A 50 -25.18 -10.00 -2.45
C ASP A 50 -24.60 -8.61 -2.20
N ASP A 51 -23.29 -8.44 -2.36
CA ASP A 51 -22.61 -7.17 -2.11
C ASP A 51 -21.21 -7.11 -2.74
N ILE A 52 -20.69 -5.90 -2.93
CA ILE A 52 -19.33 -5.62 -3.42
C ILE A 52 -18.63 -4.67 -2.45
N HIS A 53 -17.51 -5.12 -1.92
CA HIS A 53 -16.65 -4.39 -0.99
C HIS A 53 -15.40 -3.96 -1.73
N VAL A 54 -14.99 -2.71 -1.54
CA VAL A 54 -13.78 -2.16 -2.16
C VAL A 54 -12.88 -1.61 -1.08
N THR A 55 -11.63 -2.04 -1.04
CA THR A 55 -10.60 -1.39 -0.21
C THR A 55 -9.90 -0.33 -1.04
N LEU A 56 -9.43 0.72 -0.36
CA LEU A 56 -8.64 1.77 -0.95
C LEU A 56 -7.42 2.01 -0.07
N ASP A 57 -6.25 1.97 -0.68
CA ASP A 57 -5.01 2.38 -0.06
C ASP A 57 -4.96 3.92 -0.06
N SER A 58 -5.20 4.53 1.11
CA SER A 58 -5.32 5.97 1.27
C SER A 58 -4.27 6.48 2.24
N HIS A 59 -3.35 7.29 1.73
CA HIS A 59 -2.21 7.80 2.50
C HIS A 59 -2.28 9.29 2.75
N HIS A 60 -1.67 9.72 3.85
CA HIS A 60 -1.30 11.11 4.01
C HIS A 60 -0.15 11.46 3.08
N LEU A 61 -0.05 12.72 2.66
CA LEU A 61 1.08 13.18 1.85
C LEU A 61 2.42 12.85 2.54
N VAL A 62 2.51 13.10 3.85
CA VAL A 62 3.66 12.78 4.70
C VAL A 62 3.37 11.46 5.44
N ASP A 63 3.46 10.35 4.70
CA ASP A 63 3.41 9.00 5.24
C ASP A 63 4.82 8.42 5.39
N ILE A 64 5.04 7.51 6.36
CA ILE A 64 6.35 6.91 6.64
C ILE A 64 6.91 6.11 5.46
N ALA A 65 6.07 5.59 4.57
CA ALA A 65 6.50 4.90 3.36
C ALA A 65 6.91 5.87 2.23
N HIS A 66 6.59 7.16 2.34
CA HIS A 66 6.89 8.15 1.31
C HIS A 66 8.27 8.79 1.49
N PRO A 67 8.99 9.09 0.39
CA PRO A 67 10.29 9.76 0.46
C PRO A 67 10.30 11.07 1.25
N ILE A 68 9.23 11.87 1.18
CA ILE A 68 9.13 13.16 1.90
C ILE A 68 9.24 13.02 3.43
N PHE A 69 8.98 11.82 3.98
CA PHE A 69 9.11 11.56 5.41
C PHE A 69 10.57 11.45 5.86
N TRP A 70 11.48 11.09 4.95
CA TRP A 70 12.87 10.77 5.23
C TRP A 70 13.83 11.77 4.61
N ILE A 71 14.95 11.99 5.28
CA ILE A 71 16.01 12.91 4.84
C ILE A 71 17.38 12.34 5.22
N ASP A 72 18.35 12.45 4.32
CA ASP A 72 19.75 12.09 4.60
C ASP A 72 20.51 13.22 5.30
N SER A 73 21.81 13.02 5.56
CA SER A 73 22.69 14.01 6.17
C SER A 73 22.91 15.26 5.33
N ASP A 74 22.72 15.16 4.02
CA ASP A 74 22.94 16.24 3.04
C ASP A 74 21.64 17.01 2.74
N GLY A 75 20.51 16.59 3.33
CA GLY A 75 19.21 17.24 3.19
C GLY A 75 18.35 16.70 2.06
N ASN A 76 18.69 15.57 1.44
CA ASN A 76 17.96 14.99 0.32
C ASN A 76 16.98 13.91 0.77
N ASN A 77 15.86 13.77 0.05
CA ASN A 77 14.94 12.65 0.23
C ASN A 77 15.47 11.39 -0.48
N PRO A 78 15.14 10.17 -0.01
CA PRO A 78 15.50 8.94 -0.70
C PRO A 78 14.84 8.87 -2.07
N ASN A 79 15.49 8.18 -3.02
CA ASN A 79 14.83 7.80 -4.27
C ASN A 79 13.69 6.80 -3.96
N PRO A 80 12.63 6.73 -4.80
CA PRO A 80 11.61 5.69 -4.69
C PRO A 80 12.24 4.28 -4.62
N PHE A 81 11.65 3.40 -3.80
CA PHE A 81 12.10 2.02 -3.54
C PHE A 81 13.44 1.88 -2.79
N THR A 82 13.97 2.97 -2.22
CA THR A 82 15.12 2.88 -1.30
C THR A 82 14.70 2.15 -0.04
N ILE A 83 15.38 1.04 0.27
CA ILE A 83 15.18 0.31 1.52
C ILE A 83 15.87 1.05 2.67
N ILE A 84 15.15 1.31 3.75
CA ILE A 84 15.64 1.98 4.96
C ILE A 84 15.70 0.96 6.10
N SER A 85 16.91 0.51 6.43
CA SER A 85 17.09 -0.47 7.50
C SER A 85 17.06 0.17 8.90
N VAL A 86 16.89 -0.67 9.93
CA VAL A 86 17.06 -0.25 11.33
C VAL A 86 18.43 0.40 11.55
N ASN A 87 19.46 -0.16 10.90
CA ASN A 87 20.83 0.31 11.05
C ASN A 87 21.05 1.68 10.39
N ASP A 88 20.39 1.94 9.25
CA ASP A 88 20.46 3.25 8.59
C ASP A 88 19.86 4.35 9.46
N VAL A 89 18.72 4.07 10.11
CA VAL A 89 18.08 5.04 11.01
C VAL A 89 18.93 5.25 12.27
N LYS A 90 19.47 4.18 12.86
CA LYS A 90 20.28 4.25 14.09
C LYS A 90 21.66 4.91 13.88
N SER A 91 22.24 4.75 12.69
CA SER A 91 23.53 5.37 12.33
C SER A 91 23.37 6.82 11.83
N GLY A 92 22.14 7.26 11.56
CA GLY A 92 21.84 8.60 11.07
C GLY A 92 22.01 8.77 9.56
N ASN A 93 22.16 7.67 8.81
CA ASN A 93 22.12 7.70 7.34
C ASN A 93 20.77 8.22 6.85
N TRP A 94 19.69 7.82 7.53
CA TRP A 94 18.34 8.34 7.31
C TRP A 94 17.75 8.86 8.61
N SER A 95 17.17 10.05 8.55
CA SER A 95 16.38 10.66 9.63
C SER A 95 15.02 11.07 9.10
N THR A 96 14.13 11.49 9.99
CA THR A 96 12.81 12.00 9.59
C THR A 96 12.89 13.50 9.27
N THR A 97 12.27 13.93 8.17
CA THR A 97 12.19 15.35 7.76
C THR A 97 11.66 16.24 8.87
N ASN A 98 10.68 15.76 9.65
CA ASN A 98 10.28 16.38 10.92
C ASN A 98 10.94 15.63 12.10
N PRO A 99 11.93 16.22 12.79
CA PRO A 99 12.65 15.55 13.87
C PRO A 99 11.77 15.02 15.02
N ALA A 100 10.57 15.58 15.21
CA ALA A 100 9.64 15.12 16.23
C ALA A 100 9.15 13.68 16.00
N PHE A 101 9.24 13.16 14.76
CA PHE A 101 8.79 11.82 14.41
C PHE A 101 9.88 10.76 14.52
N LEU A 102 11.16 11.15 14.67
CA LEU A 102 12.29 10.23 14.62
C LEU A 102 12.14 9.06 15.59
N LYS A 103 11.78 9.33 16.85
CA LYS A 103 11.58 8.27 17.85
C LYS A 103 10.55 7.23 17.40
N ARG A 104 9.37 7.69 16.96
CA ARG A 104 8.29 6.79 16.49
C ARG A 104 8.71 6.02 15.24
N ALA A 105 9.42 6.69 14.32
CA ALA A 105 9.89 6.07 13.08
C ALA A 105 10.94 4.98 13.36
N THR A 106 11.91 5.24 14.25
CA THR A 106 12.89 4.23 14.67
C THR A 106 12.19 3.03 15.32
N GLU A 107 11.23 3.25 16.21
CA GLU A 107 10.44 2.17 16.84
C GLU A 107 9.65 1.36 15.79
N TYR A 108 9.12 2.02 14.76
CA TYR A 108 8.38 1.38 13.69
C TYR A 108 9.28 0.46 12.85
N VAL A 109 10.42 0.96 12.38
CA VAL A 109 11.36 0.18 11.55
C VAL A 109 11.95 -1.00 12.34
N VAL A 110 12.24 -0.82 13.64
CA VAL A 110 12.66 -1.93 14.52
C VAL A 110 11.58 -3.01 14.60
N LYS A 111 10.31 -2.62 14.78
CA LYS A 111 9.21 -3.60 14.83
C LYS A 111 9.01 -4.33 13.51
N LEU A 112 9.24 -3.69 12.36
CA LEU A 112 9.18 -4.38 11.07
C LEU A 112 10.22 -5.51 11.01
N GLU A 113 11.47 -5.22 11.38
CA GLU A 113 12.57 -6.19 11.42
C GLU A 113 12.30 -7.32 12.42
N GLU A 114 11.92 -6.99 13.66
CA GLU A 114 11.63 -7.98 14.72
C GLU A 114 10.50 -8.94 14.34
N ASN A 115 9.50 -8.45 13.61
CA ASN A 115 8.36 -9.26 13.16
C ASN A 115 8.57 -9.91 11.78
N ALA A 116 9.80 -9.85 11.23
CA ALA A 116 10.14 -10.36 9.89
C ALA A 116 9.15 -9.88 8.80
N ARG A 117 8.71 -8.62 8.91
CA ARG A 117 7.92 -7.96 7.88
C ARG A 117 8.82 -7.46 6.76
N TYR A 118 8.21 -6.98 5.68
CA TYR A 118 8.95 -6.30 4.63
C TYR A 118 9.75 -5.13 5.24
N PRO A 119 11.04 -5.01 4.90
CA PRO A 119 11.81 -3.86 5.34
C PRO A 119 11.18 -2.60 4.73
N LEU A 120 11.32 -1.48 5.43
CA LEU A 120 10.82 -0.19 4.95
C LEU A 120 11.51 0.19 3.65
#